data_AF-A0A8J6WYF9-F1
#
_entry.id   AF-A0A8J6WYF9-F1
#
_cell.length_a   1.000
_cell.length_b   1.000
_cell.length_c   1.000
_cell.angle_alpha   90.00
_cell.angle_beta   90.00
_cell.angle_gamma   90.00
#
_symmetry.space_group_name_H-M   'P 1'
#
loop_
_entity.id
_entity.type
_entity.pdbx_description
1 polymer ?
#
loop_
_entity_poly.entity_id
_entity_poly.type
_entity_poly.pdbx_seq_one_letter_code
_entity_poly.pdbx_strand_id
1 'polypeptide(L)'
;MTTIFFFRVHNDNGQSLLDRYVQPACNRLSLKLTVSQSGADRFDSFRASMSSDLVLWDGSVEPGHAYHAFSEIPKQRGSKHIIISRTSLPRNVLAYNQFAPIHGEAFTNEELGEWLDQYLSAILAGKRFTPSRAKNSTSSIASQYWMFSNAADVFLSFRGTQQKAAEIWSQEFATSSGLNVRMVPEAEYSYRTECVTHQQMWEGVARLGHEITSTNKAVVFLTDDYFDSFWTCSELLFLIDRRRNSDKSIQGAYVIPDKSRPDLAPLFIETSQLPIPSLTSTQSHRLFKILNNSDPLTVGPDTRISPSGPNKLLALVLRPIFGWYDPEFMEDSFWKTVRVPCPHCRPQNRFPGHIDWDRHLNLAACDPEVDYFGYFPTSSERLANKVVECPTCHNRIRLENKRPPRTL
;
A
#
# COMPACT_ATOMS: atom_id res chain seq x y z
N MET A 1 3.28 -5.51 -33.79
CA MET A 1 2.03 -4.83 -33.40
C MET A 1 1.83 -5.11 -31.92
N THR A 2 1.76 -4.07 -31.09
CA THR A 2 1.60 -4.22 -29.65
C THR A 2 0.21 -4.79 -29.33
N THR A 3 0.17 -5.74 -28.42
CA THR A 3 -0.99 -6.52 -28.01
C THR A 3 -1.40 -6.14 -26.60
N ILE A 4 -2.70 -5.99 -26.37
CA ILE A 4 -3.28 -5.66 -25.06
C ILE A 4 -4.41 -6.63 -24.75
N PHE A 5 -4.37 -7.19 -23.53
CA PHE A 5 -5.42 -8.05 -23.02
C PHE A 5 -6.22 -7.31 -21.94
N PHE A 6 -7.54 -7.30 -22.04
CA PHE A 6 -8.41 -6.57 -21.11
C PHE A 6 -9.29 -7.52 -20.31
N PHE A 7 -9.08 -7.54 -18.99
CA PHE A 7 -9.97 -8.15 -18.02
C PHE A 7 -11.03 -7.13 -17.61
N ARG A 8 -12.23 -7.24 -18.18
CA ARG A 8 -13.32 -6.30 -17.85
C ARG A 8 -14.17 -6.81 -16.69
N VAL A 9 -14.87 -5.87 -16.05
CA VAL A 9 -16.03 -6.21 -15.23
C VAL A 9 -17.18 -6.63 -16.15
N HIS A 10 -17.83 -7.75 -15.86
CA HIS A 10 -18.90 -8.32 -16.69
C HIS A 10 -20.28 -7.73 -16.34
N ASN A 11 -20.43 -6.41 -16.56
CA ASN A 11 -21.68 -5.66 -16.41
C ASN A 11 -21.77 -4.52 -17.45
N ASP A 12 -22.84 -3.72 -17.39
CA ASP A 12 -23.07 -2.60 -18.33
C ASP A 12 -21.97 -1.53 -18.25
N ASN A 13 -21.43 -1.27 -17.05
CA ASN A 13 -20.34 -0.30 -16.87
C ASN A 13 -19.05 -0.77 -17.55
N GLY A 14 -18.68 -2.04 -17.38
CA GLY A 14 -17.49 -2.62 -18.01
C GLY A 14 -17.64 -2.78 -19.53
N GLN A 15 -18.85 -3.06 -20.03
CA GLN A 15 -19.14 -3.06 -21.47
C GLN A 15 -19.04 -1.63 -22.04
N SER A 16 -19.62 -0.64 -21.35
CA SER A 16 -19.51 0.78 -21.73
C SER A 16 -18.06 1.27 -21.75
N LEU A 17 -17.25 0.87 -20.76
CA LEU A 17 -15.82 1.18 -20.71
C LEU A 17 -15.06 0.60 -21.92
N LEU A 18 -15.36 -0.66 -22.27
CA LEU A 18 -14.80 -1.30 -23.46
C LEU A 18 -15.14 -0.54 -24.73
N ASP A 19 -16.43 -0.34 -24.99
CA ASP A 19 -16.92 0.11 -26.29
C ASP A 19 -16.61 1.58 -26.56
N ARG A 20 -16.70 2.42 -25.52
CA ARG A 20 -16.55 3.87 -25.65
C ARG A 20 -15.12 4.36 -25.48
N TYR A 21 -14.26 3.61 -24.79
CA TYR A 21 -12.94 4.11 -24.41
C TYR A 21 -11.80 3.14 -24.74
N VAL A 22 -11.82 1.90 -24.25
CA VAL A 22 -10.69 0.96 -24.43
C VAL A 22 -10.52 0.57 -25.89
N GLN A 23 -11.58 0.12 -26.56
CA GLN A 23 -11.53 -0.28 -27.97
C GLN A 23 -11.18 0.91 -28.89
N PRO A 24 -11.79 2.11 -28.75
CA PRO A 24 -11.38 3.29 -29.51
C PRO A 24 -9.91 3.69 -29.29
N ALA A 25 -9.41 3.66 -28.05
CA ALA A 25 -8.00 3.95 -27.76
C ALA A 25 -7.07 2.93 -28.43
N CYS A 26 -7.40 1.64 -28.36
CA CYS A 26 -6.64 0.59 -29.05
C CYS A 26 -6.63 0.80 -30.56
N ASN A 27 -7.76 1.12 -31.17
CA ASN A 27 -7.85 1.39 -32.61
C ASN A 27 -7.00 2.58 -33.03
N ARG A 28 -7.09 3.71 -32.29
CA ARG A 28 -6.30 4.92 -32.54
C ARG A 28 -4.80 4.65 -32.44
N LEU A 29 -4.39 3.86 -31.45
CA LEU A 29 -2.98 3.54 -31.18
C LEU A 29 -2.48 2.28 -31.91
N SER A 30 -3.28 1.72 -32.83
CA SER A 30 -2.95 0.50 -33.59
C SER A 30 -2.55 -0.69 -32.70
N LEU A 31 -3.25 -0.87 -31.58
CA LEU A 31 -3.07 -1.97 -30.63
C LEU A 31 -4.03 -3.12 -30.94
N LYS A 32 -3.55 -4.37 -30.79
CA LYS A 32 -4.39 -5.56 -30.87
C LYS A 32 -5.09 -5.80 -29.53
N LEU A 33 -6.38 -5.52 -29.44
CA LEU A 33 -7.16 -5.79 -28.23
C LEU A 33 -7.68 -7.25 -28.21
N THR A 34 -7.50 -7.92 -27.07
CA THR A 34 -8.20 -9.17 -26.72
C THR A 34 -8.95 -8.94 -25.40
N VAL A 35 -10.19 -9.41 -25.30
CA VAL A 35 -11.05 -9.19 -24.12
C VAL A 35 -11.32 -10.53 -23.43
N SER A 36 -11.32 -10.53 -22.09
CA SER A 36 -11.66 -11.69 -21.29
C SER A 36 -13.11 -12.15 -21.52
N GLN A 37 -13.31 -13.46 -21.47
CA GLN A 37 -14.65 -14.06 -21.43
C GLN A 37 -15.22 -14.04 -20.01
N SER A 38 -16.54 -14.17 -19.88
CA SER A 38 -17.18 -14.31 -18.57
C SER A 38 -16.68 -15.57 -17.88
N GLY A 39 -16.27 -15.45 -16.61
CA GLY A 39 -15.70 -16.54 -15.83
C GLY A 39 -14.22 -16.83 -16.09
N ALA A 40 -13.49 -15.88 -16.70
CA ALA A 40 -12.04 -15.98 -16.84
C ALA A 40 -11.36 -16.27 -15.50
N ASP A 41 -10.36 -17.13 -15.49
CA ASP A 41 -9.72 -17.58 -14.26
C ASP A 41 -8.25 -17.15 -14.14
N ARG A 42 -7.56 -17.67 -13.12
CA ARG A 42 -6.14 -17.37 -12.90
C ARG A 42 -5.24 -17.89 -14.02
N PHE A 43 -5.63 -18.96 -14.70
CA PHE A 43 -4.90 -19.50 -15.84
C PHE A 43 -5.04 -18.59 -17.05
N ASP A 44 -6.21 -17.99 -17.26
CA ASP A 44 -6.39 -16.95 -18.29
C ASP A 44 -5.50 -15.73 -18.02
N SER A 45 -5.40 -15.29 -16.76
CA SER A 45 -4.48 -14.22 -16.33
C SER A 45 -3.02 -14.57 -16.61
N PHE A 46 -2.61 -15.78 -16.27
CA PHE A 46 -1.26 -16.27 -16.57
C PHE A 46 -0.99 -16.27 -18.08
N ARG A 47 -1.92 -16.78 -18.90
CA ARG A 47 -1.81 -16.80 -20.36
C ARG A 47 -1.72 -15.39 -20.95
N ALA A 48 -2.65 -14.50 -20.57
CA ALA A 48 -2.66 -13.11 -21.01
C ALA A 48 -1.33 -12.42 -20.71
N SER A 49 -0.75 -12.71 -19.55
CA SER A 49 0.53 -12.15 -19.10
C SER A 49 1.75 -12.69 -19.85
N MET A 50 1.63 -13.85 -20.49
CA MET A 50 2.69 -14.45 -21.30
C MET A 50 2.55 -14.10 -22.79
N SER A 51 1.33 -13.87 -23.26
CA SER A 51 1.03 -13.67 -24.69
C SER A 51 0.83 -12.22 -25.10
N SER A 52 0.72 -11.29 -24.14
CA SER A 52 0.38 -9.89 -24.40
C SER A 52 1.46 -8.95 -23.92
N ASP A 53 1.67 -7.85 -24.65
CA ASP A 53 2.62 -6.81 -24.27
C ASP A 53 2.12 -5.99 -23.08
N LEU A 54 0.79 -5.79 -22.99
CA LEU A 54 0.10 -5.09 -21.91
C LEU A 54 -1.09 -5.90 -21.41
N VAL A 55 -1.37 -5.81 -20.10
CA VAL A 55 -2.56 -6.42 -19.48
C VAL A 55 -3.31 -5.35 -18.70
N LEU A 56 -4.50 -5.00 -19.18
CA LEU A 56 -5.41 -4.04 -18.56
C LEU A 56 -6.44 -4.75 -17.69
N TRP A 57 -6.66 -4.22 -16.50
CA TRP A 57 -7.63 -4.72 -15.54
C TRP A 57 -8.65 -3.63 -15.22
N ASP A 58 -9.93 -3.93 -15.38
CA ASP A 58 -10.99 -3.19 -14.70
C ASP A 58 -11.08 -3.70 -13.26
N GLY A 59 -10.48 -2.95 -12.34
CA GLY A 59 -10.45 -3.22 -10.91
C GLY A 59 -11.68 -2.73 -10.16
N SER A 60 -12.75 -2.34 -10.85
CA SER A 60 -13.94 -1.85 -10.15
C SER A 60 -14.60 -2.96 -9.34
N VAL A 61 -14.90 -2.69 -8.07
CA VAL A 61 -15.55 -3.63 -7.16
C VAL A 61 -17.05 -3.56 -7.37
N GLU A 62 -17.50 -4.27 -8.41
CA GLU A 62 -18.87 -4.29 -8.89
C GLU A 62 -19.30 -5.74 -9.18
N PRO A 63 -20.62 -6.03 -9.30
CA PRO A 63 -21.06 -7.33 -9.78
C PRO A 63 -20.38 -7.70 -11.10
N GLY A 64 -19.78 -8.90 -11.15
CA GLY A 64 -19.02 -9.37 -12.32
C GLY A 64 -17.53 -8.98 -12.33
N HIS A 65 -16.96 -8.54 -11.20
CA HIS A 65 -15.54 -8.19 -11.10
C HIS A 65 -14.59 -9.36 -11.43
N ALA A 66 -13.41 -9.03 -11.94
CA ALA A 66 -12.41 -10.01 -12.39
C ALA A 66 -11.44 -10.49 -11.30
N TYR A 67 -11.64 -10.16 -10.01
CA TYR A 67 -10.70 -10.51 -8.93
C TYR A 67 -10.42 -12.01 -8.75
N HIS A 68 -11.32 -12.90 -9.18
CA HIS A 68 -11.07 -14.33 -9.18
C HIS A 68 -9.98 -14.75 -10.20
N ALA A 69 -9.81 -13.97 -11.27
CA ALA A 69 -8.78 -14.15 -12.28
C ALA A 69 -7.44 -13.52 -11.88
N PHE A 70 -7.39 -12.63 -10.87
CA PHE A 70 -6.14 -12.03 -10.44
C PHE A 70 -5.17 -13.13 -9.95
N SER A 71 -3.96 -13.11 -10.50
CA SER A 71 -2.85 -14.01 -10.13
C SER A 71 -1.64 -13.15 -9.77
N GLU A 72 -0.92 -13.54 -8.71
CA GLU A 72 0.24 -12.82 -8.18
C GLU A 72 1.52 -13.04 -9.01
N ILE A 73 1.67 -14.22 -9.62
CA ILE A 73 2.87 -14.61 -10.39
C ILE A 73 3.11 -13.66 -11.59
N PRO A 74 2.07 -13.20 -12.31
CA PRO A 74 2.21 -12.14 -13.30
C PRO A 74 2.54 -10.74 -12.77
N LYS A 75 2.00 -10.34 -11.61
CA LYS A 75 2.20 -9.00 -11.02
C LYS A 75 3.66 -8.73 -10.65
N GLN A 76 4.36 -9.78 -10.22
CA GLN A 76 5.81 -9.73 -9.96
C GLN A 76 6.63 -9.40 -11.22
N ARG A 77 6.06 -9.58 -12.42
CA ARG A 77 6.71 -9.31 -13.71
C ARG A 77 6.16 -8.05 -14.38
N GLY A 78 6.51 -6.89 -13.82
CA GLY A 78 6.84 -5.69 -14.59
C GLY A 78 5.70 -4.73 -14.94
N SER A 79 6.11 -3.59 -15.45
CA SER A 79 5.33 -2.41 -15.92
C SER A 79 4.26 -2.69 -16.98
N LYS A 80 3.93 -3.95 -17.28
CA LYS A 80 2.94 -4.37 -18.27
C LYS A 80 1.50 -4.38 -17.74
N HIS A 81 1.33 -4.55 -16.43
CA HIS A 81 0.01 -4.57 -15.80
C HIS A 81 -0.46 -3.13 -15.55
N ILE A 82 -1.70 -2.86 -15.97
CA ILE A 82 -2.37 -1.57 -15.81
C ILE A 82 -3.71 -1.85 -15.13
N ILE A 83 -3.99 -1.20 -14.01
CA ILE A 83 -5.28 -1.31 -13.32
C ILE A 83 -6.03 0.02 -13.45
N ILE A 84 -7.25 0.00 -13.97
CA ILE A 84 -8.15 1.15 -13.93
C ILE A 84 -9.39 0.78 -13.13
N SER A 85 -9.95 1.69 -12.35
CA SER A 85 -11.07 1.36 -11.48
C SER A 85 -11.97 2.56 -11.22
N ARG A 86 -13.29 2.34 -11.30
CA ARG A 86 -14.33 3.31 -10.91
C ARG A 86 -14.49 3.43 -9.40
N THR A 87 -14.03 2.45 -8.65
CA THR A 87 -14.13 2.39 -7.18
C THR A 87 -12.76 2.25 -6.55
N SER A 88 -12.61 2.53 -5.25
CA SER A 88 -11.35 2.26 -4.55
C SER A 88 -10.94 0.80 -4.67
N LEU A 89 -9.65 0.55 -4.89
CA LEU A 89 -9.11 -0.80 -5.00
C LEU A 89 -9.04 -1.49 -3.63
N PRO A 90 -9.22 -2.83 -3.58
CA PRO A 90 -8.91 -3.61 -2.39
C PRO A 90 -7.45 -3.46 -1.93
N ARG A 91 -7.21 -3.67 -0.62
CA ARG A 91 -5.87 -3.50 -0.03
C ARG A 91 -4.83 -4.53 -0.48
N ASN A 92 -5.25 -5.66 -1.00
CA ASN A 92 -4.39 -6.67 -1.60
C ASN A 92 -4.24 -6.49 -3.13
N VAL A 93 -4.80 -5.41 -3.70
CA VAL A 93 -4.73 -5.11 -5.13
C VAL A 93 -3.86 -3.88 -5.32
N LEU A 94 -2.64 -4.12 -5.83
CA LEU A 94 -1.67 -3.09 -6.14
C LEU A 94 -0.97 -3.45 -7.46
N ALA A 95 -0.69 -2.45 -8.30
CA ALA A 95 0.14 -2.59 -9.49
C ALA A 95 1.00 -1.35 -9.72
N TYR A 96 2.09 -1.52 -10.50
CA TYR A 96 2.99 -0.42 -10.86
C TYR A 96 2.29 0.72 -11.60
N ASN A 97 1.30 0.38 -12.42
CA ASN A 97 0.51 1.35 -13.17
C ASN A 97 -0.95 1.18 -12.78
N GLN A 98 -1.52 2.17 -12.11
CA GLN A 98 -2.92 2.13 -11.73
C GLN A 98 -3.56 3.52 -11.72
N PHE A 99 -4.87 3.55 -11.95
CA PHE A 99 -5.72 4.72 -11.84
C PHE A 99 -7.05 4.32 -11.18
N ALA A 100 -7.19 4.67 -9.92
CA ALA A 100 -8.35 4.37 -9.09
C ALA A 100 -8.64 5.57 -8.18
N PRO A 101 -9.88 5.74 -7.69
CA PRO A 101 -10.22 6.79 -6.73
C PRO A 101 -9.84 6.35 -5.32
N ILE A 102 -9.60 7.34 -4.44
CA ILE A 102 -9.33 7.08 -3.02
C ILE A 102 -10.57 6.50 -2.35
N HIS A 103 -10.40 5.95 -1.16
CA HIS A 103 -11.54 5.38 -0.45
C HIS A 103 -12.67 6.40 -0.20
N GLY A 104 -13.89 6.04 -0.61
CA GLY A 104 -15.08 6.90 -0.49
C GLY A 104 -15.38 7.74 -1.74
N GLU A 105 -14.46 7.78 -2.71
CA GLU A 105 -14.62 8.47 -3.98
C GLU A 105 -14.94 7.48 -5.12
N ALA A 106 -15.40 8.01 -6.25
CA ALA A 106 -15.69 7.22 -7.45
C ALA A 106 -15.22 7.96 -8.71
N PHE A 107 -14.82 7.19 -9.72
CA PHE A 107 -14.51 7.69 -11.06
C PHE A 107 -15.56 7.24 -12.08
N THR A 108 -15.72 8.06 -13.11
CA THR A 108 -16.51 7.77 -14.31
C THR A 108 -15.67 7.03 -15.35
N ASN A 109 -16.33 6.32 -16.26
CA ASN A 109 -15.63 5.69 -17.39
C ASN A 109 -14.93 6.70 -18.31
N GLU A 110 -15.42 7.95 -18.38
CA GLU A 110 -14.79 9.02 -19.13
C GLU A 110 -13.41 9.36 -18.56
N GLU A 111 -13.32 9.57 -17.25
CA GLU A 111 -12.05 9.82 -16.56
C GLU A 111 -11.08 8.65 -16.74
N LEU A 112 -11.55 7.40 -16.60
CA LEU A 112 -10.71 6.22 -16.84
C LEU A 112 -10.21 6.16 -18.29
N GLY A 113 -11.08 6.45 -19.25
CA GLY A 113 -10.76 6.43 -20.67
C GLY A 113 -9.75 7.51 -21.09
N GLU A 114 -9.95 8.74 -20.60
CA GLU A 114 -9.03 9.85 -20.84
C GLU A 114 -7.64 9.58 -20.27
N TRP A 115 -7.57 9.09 -19.03
CA TRP A 115 -6.30 8.72 -18.40
C TRP A 115 -5.61 7.60 -19.16
N LEU A 116 -6.35 6.54 -19.51
CA LEU A 116 -5.80 5.37 -20.20
C LEU A 116 -5.24 5.77 -21.56
N ASP A 117 -5.92 6.61 -22.32
CA ASP A 117 -5.45 7.05 -23.64
C ASP A 117 -4.14 7.84 -23.56
N GLN A 118 -4.06 8.79 -22.62
CA GLN A 118 -2.84 9.57 -22.39
C GLN A 118 -1.69 8.67 -21.92
N TYR A 119 -1.99 7.74 -21.01
CA TYR A 119 -1.02 6.78 -20.48
C TYR A 119 -0.48 5.87 -21.58
N LEU A 120 -1.35 5.20 -22.35
CA LEU A 120 -0.97 4.31 -23.46
C LEU A 120 -0.14 5.07 -24.51
N SER A 121 -0.56 6.28 -24.87
CA SER A 121 0.17 7.13 -25.82
C SER A 121 1.59 7.46 -25.33
N ALA A 122 1.75 7.77 -24.04
CA ALA A 122 3.04 8.09 -23.45
C ALA A 122 3.98 6.87 -23.44
N ILE A 123 3.50 5.71 -22.98
CA ILE A 123 4.34 4.52 -22.87
C ILE A 123 4.75 3.97 -24.24
N LEU A 124 3.85 4.02 -25.25
CA LEU A 124 4.16 3.56 -26.61
C LEU A 124 5.18 4.49 -27.30
N ALA A 125 5.21 5.76 -26.90
CA ALA A 125 6.22 6.72 -27.34
C ALA A 125 7.55 6.61 -26.56
N GLY A 126 7.67 5.67 -25.60
CA GLY A 126 8.83 5.56 -24.72
C GLY A 126 9.01 6.76 -23.78
N LYS A 127 7.95 7.53 -23.54
CA LYS A 127 7.97 8.72 -22.69
C LYS A 127 7.50 8.38 -21.28
N ARG A 128 8.03 9.11 -20.30
CA ARG A 128 7.50 9.10 -18.94
C ARG A 128 6.09 9.70 -19.00
N PHE A 129 5.10 8.96 -18.50
CA PHE A 129 3.74 9.49 -18.36
C PHE A 129 3.71 10.51 -17.22
N THR A 130 3.48 11.76 -17.56
CA THR A 130 3.11 12.81 -16.61
C THR A 130 1.65 13.12 -16.89
N PRO A 131 0.73 12.86 -15.94
CA PRO A 131 -0.66 13.23 -16.13
C PRO A 131 -0.71 14.75 -16.35
N SER A 132 -1.09 15.19 -17.55
CA SER A 132 -1.55 16.57 -17.68
C SER A 132 -2.76 16.69 -16.76
N ARG A 133 -2.88 17.78 -15.99
CA ARG A 133 -4.13 18.10 -15.27
C ARG A 133 -5.26 17.88 -16.28
N ALA A 134 -6.03 16.81 -16.13
CA ALA A 134 -7.12 16.54 -17.05
C ALA A 134 -7.99 17.78 -17.00
N LYS A 135 -8.34 18.33 -18.17
CA LYS A 135 -8.94 19.67 -18.28
C LYS A 135 -10.22 19.81 -17.44
N ASN A 136 -10.84 18.69 -17.06
CA ASN A 136 -12.04 18.60 -16.25
C ASN A 136 -11.89 17.77 -14.97
N SER A 137 -10.71 17.22 -14.63
CA SER A 137 -10.58 16.53 -13.33
C SER A 137 -10.62 17.59 -12.24
N THR A 138 -11.56 17.46 -11.30
CA THR A 138 -11.42 18.06 -9.98
C THR A 138 -9.98 17.83 -9.52
N SER A 139 -9.30 18.92 -9.18
CA SER A 139 -7.85 19.07 -9.07
C SER A 139 -7.14 18.16 -8.05
N SER A 140 -7.76 17.12 -7.51
CA SER A 140 -7.27 16.38 -6.35
C SER A 140 -7.08 14.87 -6.54
N ILE A 141 -7.74 14.16 -7.46
CA ILE A 141 -7.80 12.69 -7.33
C ILE A 141 -6.71 11.96 -8.15
N ALA A 142 -6.35 12.46 -9.34
CA ALA A 142 -5.26 11.89 -10.15
C ALA A 142 -3.86 12.12 -9.57
N SER A 143 -3.70 13.06 -8.63
CA SER A 143 -2.47 13.33 -7.89
C SER A 143 -2.34 12.51 -6.59
N GLN A 144 -3.39 11.79 -6.18
CA GLN A 144 -3.44 11.10 -4.89
C GLN A 144 -2.98 9.65 -4.93
N TYR A 145 -2.93 9.03 -6.12
CA TYR A 145 -2.37 7.70 -6.24
C TYR A 145 -0.91 7.72 -6.60
N TRP A 146 -0.23 6.79 -5.96
CA TRP A 146 1.03 6.30 -6.42
C TRP A 146 1.05 6.07 -7.93
N MET A 147 1.93 6.77 -8.61
CA MET A 147 2.42 6.38 -9.90
C MET A 147 3.94 6.49 -9.82
N PHE A 148 4.68 5.39 -9.96
CA PHE A 148 6.14 5.48 -10.13
C PHE A 148 6.50 6.41 -11.31
N SER A 149 5.60 6.56 -12.30
CA SER A 149 5.73 7.51 -13.40
C SER A 149 5.49 8.98 -13.01
N ASN A 150 4.91 9.29 -11.85
CA ASN A 150 4.67 10.65 -11.36
C ASN A 150 4.87 10.78 -9.84
N ALA A 151 5.99 10.27 -9.33
CA ALA A 151 6.32 10.41 -7.92
C ALA A 151 6.46 11.90 -7.56
N ALA A 152 5.84 12.30 -6.45
CA ALA A 152 6.15 13.58 -5.83
C ALA A 152 7.65 13.66 -5.51
N ASP A 153 8.16 14.88 -5.33
CA ASP A 153 9.58 15.09 -5.05
C ASP A 153 9.98 14.61 -3.66
N VAL A 154 9.01 14.57 -2.72
CA VAL A 154 9.21 14.21 -1.33
C VAL A 154 7.97 13.50 -0.77
N PHE A 155 8.16 12.43 0.00
CA PHE A 155 7.14 11.84 0.86
C PHE A 155 7.14 12.49 2.24
N LEU A 156 5.97 12.87 2.76
CA LEU A 156 5.80 13.40 4.12
C LEU A 156 5.22 12.32 5.03
N SER A 157 6.04 11.84 5.98
CA SER A 157 5.61 11.01 7.10
C SER A 157 5.11 11.90 8.23
N PHE A 158 3.89 11.67 8.70
CA PHE A 158 3.29 12.48 9.76
C PHE A 158 2.33 11.65 10.60
N ARG A 159 2.02 12.15 11.81
CA ARG A 159 1.02 11.53 12.67
C ARG A 159 -0.38 11.92 12.20
N GLY A 160 -1.27 10.94 11.97
CA GLY A 160 -2.65 11.22 11.52
C GLY A 160 -3.49 12.17 12.40
N THR A 161 -3.22 12.28 13.71
CA THR A 161 -3.83 13.30 14.59
C THR A 161 -3.43 14.74 14.25
N GLN A 162 -2.39 14.90 13.43
CA GLN A 162 -1.77 16.15 13.01
C GLN A 162 -1.94 16.41 11.50
N GLN A 163 -2.85 15.69 10.84
CA GLN A 163 -3.15 15.80 9.39
C GLN A 163 -3.22 17.26 8.93
N LYS A 164 -4.10 18.05 9.56
CA LYS A 164 -4.32 19.45 9.16
C LYS A 164 -3.04 20.30 9.27
N ALA A 165 -2.25 20.10 10.31
CA ALA A 165 -0.99 20.83 10.48
C ALA A 165 0.05 20.41 9.42
N ALA A 166 0.12 19.12 9.11
CA ALA A 166 0.98 18.59 8.06
C ALA A 166 0.54 19.08 6.66
N GLU A 167 -0.76 19.22 6.40
CA GLU A 167 -1.31 19.76 5.15
C GLU A 167 -0.94 21.23 4.95
N ILE A 168 -1.07 22.06 6.00
CA ILE A 168 -0.67 23.48 5.98
C ILE A 168 0.82 23.58 5.67
N TRP A 169 1.65 22.85 6.41
CA TRP A 169 3.09 22.83 6.20
C TRP A 169 3.46 22.37 4.78
N SER A 170 2.80 21.32 4.28
CA SER A 170 3.02 20.77 2.93
C SER A 170 2.74 21.82 1.84
N GLN A 171 1.66 22.60 1.98
CA GLN A 171 1.33 23.68 1.05
C GLN A 171 2.36 24.81 1.09
N GLU A 172 2.80 25.23 2.28
CA GLU A 172 3.82 26.27 2.46
C GLU A 172 5.18 25.82 1.92
N PHE A 173 5.57 24.57 2.19
CA PHE A 173 6.80 23.96 1.67
C PHE A 173 6.76 23.88 0.13
N ALA A 174 5.66 23.42 -0.45
CA ALA A 174 5.53 23.34 -1.90
C ALA A 174 5.60 24.72 -2.56
N THR A 175 4.98 25.73 -1.94
CA THR A 175 5.01 27.13 -2.41
C THR A 175 6.41 27.72 -2.36
N SER A 176 7.16 27.47 -1.28
CA SER A 176 8.47 28.07 -1.05
C SER A 176 9.62 27.34 -1.77
N SER A 177 9.58 26.01 -1.85
CA SER A 177 10.64 25.19 -2.46
C SER A 177 10.39 24.86 -3.93
N GLY A 178 9.15 24.97 -4.41
CA GLY A 178 8.73 24.49 -5.73
C GLY A 178 8.68 22.97 -5.86
N LEU A 179 8.87 22.22 -4.76
CA LEU A 179 8.81 20.77 -4.72
C LEU A 179 7.41 20.28 -4.33
N ASN A 180 6.91 19.27 -5.02
CA ASN A 180 5.63 18.66 -4.66
C ASN A 180 5.80 17.64 -3.53
N VAL A 181 4.83 17.62 -2.62
CA VAL A 181 4.85 16.75 -1.43
C VAL A 181 3.76 15.70 -1.54
N ARG A 182 4.15 14.43 -1.35
CA ARG A 182 3.22 13.31 -1.21
C ARG A 182 2.85 13.14 0.26
N MET A 183 1.57 13.23 0.54
CA MET A 183 0.96 12.81 1.80
C MET A 183 -0.02 11.68 1.54
N VAL A 184 -0.02 10.66 2.38
CA VAL A 184 -1.09 9.66 2.37
C VAL A 184 -2.39 10.35 2.77
N PRO A 185 -3.47 10.24 1.96
CA PRO A 185 -4.76 10.83 2.31
C PRO A 185 -5.27 10.26 3.62
N GLU A 186 -6.06 11.06 4.34
CA GLU A 186 -6.73 10.56 5.53
C GLU A 186 -7.50 9.28 5.15
N ALA A 187 -7.41 8.26 6.02
CA ALA A 187 -8.22 7.07 5.86
C ALA A 187 -7.94 6.23 4.60
N GLU A 188 -6.79 6.38 3.94
CA GLU A 188 -6.43 5.55 2.77
C GLU A 188 -5.89 4.16 3.15
N TYR A 189 -4.97 4.08 4.14
CA TYR A 189 -4.31 2.81 4.52
C TYR A 189 -4.78 2.18 5.82
N SER A 190 -5.18 2.96 6.81
CA SER A 190 -5.94 2.43 7.95
C SER A 190 -6.72 3.52 8.67
N TYR A 191 -7.77 3.15 9.39
CA TYR A 191 -8.37 4.04 10.38
C TYR A 191 -7.69 3.84 11.74
N ARG A 192 -7.60 4.92 12.52
CA ARG A 192 -7.04 4.85 13.89
C ARG A 192 -7.69 3.76 14.76
N THR A 193 -8.97 3.49 14.54
CA THR A 193 -9.79 2.53 15.30
C THR A 193 -10.10 1.27 14.51
N GLU A 194 -9.42 1.05 13.39
CA GLU A 194 -9.68 -0.11 12.55
C GLU A 194 -9.19 -1.39 13.22
N CYS A 195 -10.01 -2.43 13.15
CA CYS A 195 -9.60 -3.78 13.50
C CYS A 195 -8.92 -4.39 12.29
N VAL A 196 -7.69 -4.85 12.44
CA VAL A 196 -6.83 -5.31 11.34
C VAL A 196 -6.14 -6.60 11.72
N THR A 197 -5.90 -7.49 10.76
CA THR A 197 -5.04 -8.65 11.00
C THR A 197 -3.57 -8.26 11.04
N HIS A 198 -2.72 -9.13 11.57
CA HIS A 198 -1.27 -8.89 11.60
C HIS A 198 -0.73 -8.73 10.17
N GLN A 199 -1.18 -9.57 9.23
CA GLN A 199 -0.85 -9.41 7.81
C GLN A 199 -1.29 -8.05 7.26
N GLN A 200 -2.52 -7.60 7.52
CA GLN A 200 -3.03 -6.31 7.03
C GLN A 200 -2.26 -5.11 7.59
N MET A 201 -1.76 -5.20 8.83
CA MET A 201 -0.90 -4.17 9.41
C MET A 201 0.38 -4.01 8.58
N TRP A 202 1.08 -5.10 8.31
CA TRP A 202 2.34 -5.07 7.56
C TRP A 202 2.16 -4.90 6.06
N GLU A 203 1.00 -5.26 5.51
CA GLU A 203 0.62 -4.94 4.13
C GLU A 203 0.56 -3.43 3.92
N GLY A 204 -0.04 -2.70 4.86
CA GLY A 204 -0.04 -1.23 4.84
C GLY A 204 1.37 -0.66 4.93
N VAL A 205 2.25 -1.26 5.73
CA VAL A 205 3.66 -0.86 5.82
C VAL A 205 4.41 -1.12 4.52
N ALA A 206 4.19 -2.27 3.87
CA ALA A 206 4.80 -2.56 2.58
C ALA A 206 4.37 -1.55 1.51
N ARG A 207 3.08 -1.20 1.45
CA ARG A 207 2.55 -0.13 0.59
C ARG A 207 3.24 1.22 0.84
N LEU A 208 3.36 1.62 2.11
CA LEU A 208 4.06 2.85 2.51
C LEU A 208 5.55 2.83 2.13
N GLY A 209 6.21 1.69 2.32
CA GLY A 209 7.62 1.53 1.97
C GLY A 209 7.86 1.74 0.48
N HIS A 210 6.95 1.24 -0.34
CA HIS A 210 7.04 1.53 -1.75
C HIS A 210 6.79 3.05 -2.02
N GLU A 211 5.87 3.74 -1.32
CA GLU A 211 5.58 5.18 -1.55
C GLU A 211 6.83 6.03 -1.33
N ILE A 212 7.49 5.76 -0.21
CA ILE A 212 8.78 6.34 0.15
C ILE A 212 9.81 6.06 -0.95
N THR A 213 9.86 4.83 -1.46
CA THR A 213 10.80 4.42 -2.52
C THR A 213 10.55 5.18 -3.83
N SER A 214 9.29 5.44 -4.22
CA SER A 214 9.01 6.19 -5.45
C SER A 214 9.45 7.65 -5.40
N THR A 215 9.31 8.30 -4.25
CA THR A 215 9.70 9.71 -4.07
C THR A 215 11.19 9.88 -3.83
N ASN A 216 11.91 8.80 -3.48
CA ASN A 216 13.33 8.77 -3.11
C ASN A 216 13.76 9.70 -1.96
N LYS A 217 12.86 10.51 -1.41
CA LYS A 217 13.10 11.41 -0.28
C LYS A 217 11.95 11.35 0.68
N ALA A 218 12.24 11.30 1.97
CA ALA A 218 11.23 11.37 3.02
C ALA A 218 11.49 12.53 3.97
N VAL A 219 10.44 13.23 4.37
CA VAL A 219 10.43 14.24 5.43
C VAL A 219 9.58 13.71 6.58
N VAL A 220 10.09 13.80 7.80
CA VAL A 220 9.40 13.41 9.03
C VAL A 220 8.85 14.66 9.72
N PHE A 221 7.52 14.75 9.77
CA PHE A 221 6.80 15.75 10.56
C PHE A 221 6.69 15.27 12.02
N LEU A 222 7.72 15.58 12.80
CA LEU A 222 7.87 15.07 14.15
C LEU A 222 6.94 15.79 15.15
N THR A 223 6.06 15.04 15.82
CA THR A 223 5.18 15.52 16.89
C THR A 223 5.41 14.71 18.17
N ASP A 224 4.94 15.24 19.32
CA ASP A 224 5.15 14.61 20.63
C ASP A 224 4.56 13.18 20.70
N ASP A 225 3.50 12.92 19.93
CA ASP A 225 2.83 11.63 19.80
C ASP A 225 3.26 10.84 18.56
N TYR A 226 4.32 11.26 17.86
CA TYR A 226 4.76 10.62 16.61
C TYR A 226 5.15 9.16 16.84
N PHE A 227 5.88 8.86 17.91
CA PHE A 227 6.32 7.50 18.22
C PHE A 227 5.25 6.63 18.89
N ASP A 228 4.04 7.15 19.11
CA ASP A 228 2.93 6.36 19.67
C ASP A 228 2.22 5.50 18.62
N SER A 229 2.50 5.73 17.33
CA SER A 229 1.79 5.04 16.25
C SER A 229 2.65 3.95 15.62
N PHE A 230 2.05 2.76 15.43
CA PHE A 230 2.66 1.66 14.69
C PHE A 230 3.10 2.09 13.30
N TRP A 231 2.27 2.88 12.61
CA TRP A 231 2.49 3.32 11.24
C TRP A 231 3.73 4.20 11.09
N THR A 232 3.84 5.29 11.85
CA THR A 232 4.98 6.22 11.82
C THR A 232 6.27 5.54 12.29
N CYS A 233 6.21 4.69 13.31
CA CYS A 233 7.37 3.88 13.72
C CYS A 233 7.80 2.91 12.61
N SER A 234 6.86 2.34 11.86
CA SER A 234 7.18 1.44 10.74
C SER A 234 7.75 2.18 9.52
N GLU A 235 7.27 3.39 9.22
CA GLU A 235 7.85 4.26 8.20
C GLU A 235 9.30 4.64 8.56
N LEU A 236 9.53 5.04 9.81
CA LEU A 236 10.87 5.36 10.30
C LEU A 236 11.79 4.13 10.26
N LEU A 237 11.28 2.96 10.66
CA LEU A 237 11.99 1.70 10.59
C LEU A 237 12.44 1.37 9.15
N PHE A 238 11.57 1.60 8.17
CA PHE A 238 11.89 1.45 6.74
C PHE A 238 13.01 2.41 6.30
N LEU A 239 12.97 3.68 6.73
CA LEU A 239 14.03 4.66 6.43
C LEU A 239 15.38 4.27 7.02
N ILE A 240 15.41 3.75 8.25
CA ILE A 240 16.64 3.29 8.92
C ILE A 240 17.23 2.08 8.18
N ASP A 241 16.39 1.10 7.84
CA ASP A 241 16.82 -0.13 7.17
C ASP A 241 17.45 0.15 5.80
N ARG A 242 16.79 0.97 4.97
CA ARG A 242 17.26 1.33 3.63
C ARG A 242 18.59 2.07 3.67
N ARG A 243 18.75 2.98 4.63
CA ARG A 243 20.03 3.68 4.86
C ARG A 243 21.15 2.70 5.23
N ARG A 244 20.88 1.78 6.15
CA ARG A 244 21.85 0.77 6.60
C ARG A 244 22.31 -0.12 5.45
N ASN A 245 21.39 -0.54 4.60
CA ASN A 245 21.67 -1.41 3.46
C ASN A 245 22.28 -0.65 2.25
N SER A 246 22.62 0.63 2.41
CA SER A 246 23.15 1.50 1.34
C SER A 246 22.28 1.47 0.08
N ASP A 247 20.98 1.31 0.26
CA ASP A 247 20.05 1.27 -0.86
C ASP A 247 19.95 2.68 -1.46
N LYS A 248 20.39 2.80 -2.71
CA LYS A 248 20.37 4.06 -3.46
C LYS A 248 18.96 4.52 -3.84
N SER A 249 17.93 3.70 -3.55
CA SER A 249 16.54 4.05 -3.82
C SER A 249 16.04 5.23 -2.97
N ILE A 250 16.61 5.45 -1.77
CA ILE A 250 16.32 6.62 -0.93
C ILE A 250 17.56 7.51 -0.88
N GLN A 251 17.45 8.68 -1.51
CA GLN A 251 18.50 9.69 -1.59
C GLN A 251 18.59 10.58 -0.33
N GLY A 252 17.50 10.72 0.43
CA GLY A 252 17.52 11.55 1.64
C GLY A 252 16.36 11.33 2.60
N ALA A 253 16.66 11.43 3.89
CA ALA A 253 15.67 11.44 4.96
C ALA A 253 15.89 12.69 5.82
N TYR A 254 14.81 13.43 6.06
CA TYR A 254 14.83 14.75 6.70
C TYR A 254 13.82 14.82 7.83
N VAL A 255 14.00 15.78 8.73
CA VAL A 255 13.08 16.16 9.80
C VAL A 255 12.82 17.67 9.72
N ILE A 256 11.66 18.09 10.18
CA ILE A 256 11.28 19.50 10.28
C ILE A 256 11.71 20.02 11.66
N PRO A 257 12.75 20.86 11.76
CA PRO A 257 13.24 21.37 13.04
C PRO A 257 12.31 22.42 13.65
N ASP A 258 11.65 23.22 12.81
CA ASP A 258 10.65 24.22 13.20
C ASP A 258 9.44 24.07 12.28
N LYS A 259 8.30 23.67 12.83
CA LYS A 259 7.05 23.44 12.07
C LYS A 259 6.49 24.72 11.44
N SER A 260 6.95 25.89 11.88
CA SER A 260 6.59 27.18 11.31
C SER A 260 7.47 27.60 10.14
N ARG A 261 8.49 26.79 9.78
CA ARG A 261 9.42 27.07 8.69
C ARG A 261 9.50 25.90 7.71
N PRO A 262 9.77 26.16 6.42
CA PRO A 262 9.95 25.12 5.41
C PRO A 262 11.34 24.45 5.46
N ASP A 263 12.21 24.84 6.40
CA ASP A 263 13.57 24.34 6.49
C ASP A 263 13.59 22.84 6.85
N LEU A 264 14.49 22.08 6.20
CA LEU A 264 14.66 20.66 6.43
C LEU A 264 16.05 20.38 7.02
N ALA A 265 16.09 19.64 8.12
CA ALA A 265 17.33 19.13 8.70
C ALA A 265 17.48 17.64 8.33
N PRO A 266 18.69 17.14 8.04
CA PRO A 266 18.89 15.71 7.83
C PRO A 266 18.49 14.91 9.08
N LEU A 267 17.69 13.85 8.90
CA LEU A 267 17.14 13.05 10.00
C LEU A 267 18.25 12.38 10.84
N PHE A 268 19.36 12.03 10.22
CA PHE A 268 20.37 11.15 10.80
C PHE A 268 21.80 11.72 10.91
N ILE A 269 21.95 13.04 11.03
CA ILE A 269 23.22 13.66 11.43
C ILE A 269 23.20 13.83 12.94
N GLU A 270 24.36 13.77 13.62
CA GLU A 270 24.50 13.99 15.08
C GLU A 270 23.81 15.29 15.56
N THR A 271 23.62 16.27 14.67
CA THR A 271 22.89 17.51 14.91
C THR A 271 21.38 17.35 15.06
N SER A 272 20.76 16.23 14.66
CA SER A 272 19.31 16.05 14.78
C SER A 272 18.84 15.77 16.22
N GLN A 273 19.75 15.52 17.18
CA GLN A 273 19.47 15.28 18.60
C GLN A 273 18.41 14.19 18.90
N LEU A 274 17.95 13.43 17.91
CA LEU A 274 16.94 12.38 18.10
C LEU A 274 17.66 11.06 18.39
N PRO A 275 17.58 10.53 19.63
CA PRO A 275 18.23 9.26 20.01
C PRO A 275 17.43 8.06 19.46
N ILE A 276 17.24 7.98 18.16
CA ILE A 276 16.52 6.89 17.50
C ILE A 276 17.45 5.65 17.49
N PRO A 277 17.03 4.50 18.03
CA PRO A 277 17.86 3.31 18.07
C PRO A 277 18.21 2.80 16.67
N SER A 278 19.44 2.37 16.44
CA SER A 278 19.87 1.73 15.19
C SER A 278 19.31 0.30 15.08
N LEU A 279 19.06 -0.16 13.85
CA LEU A 279 18.70 -1.56 13.60
C LEU A 279 19.90 -2.50 13.67
N THR A 280 19.73 -3.67 14.28
CA THR A 280 20.67 -4.80 14.19
C THR A 280 20.48 -5.59 12.88
N SER A 281 21.44 -6.45 12.52
CA SER A 281 21.35 -7.31 11.32
C SER A 281 20.15 -8.24 11.39
N THR A 282 19.90 -8.80 12.58
CA THR A 282 18.77 -9.70 12.84
C THR A 282 17.43 -8.99 12.65
N GLN A 283 17.31 -7.76 13.16
CA GLN A 283 16.10 -6.94 13.02
C GLN A 283 15.85 -6.55 11.55
N SER A 284 16.90 -6.15 10.82
CA SER A 284 16.82 -5.86 9.38
C SER A 284 16.35 -7.09 8.58
N HIS A 285 16.94 -8.26 8.84
CA HIS A 285 16.53 -9.50 8.20
C HIS A 285 15.08 -9.91 8.54
N ARG A 286 14.67 -9.68 9.78
CA ARG A 286 13.30 -9.91 10.24
C ARG A 286 12.31 -8.99 9.52
N LEU A 287 12.62 -7.70 9.41
CA LEU A 287 11.82 -6.73 8.66
C LEU A 287 11.64 -7.16 7.21
N PHE A 288 12.73 -7.53 6.53
CA PHE A 288 12.70 -8.03 5.15
C PHE A 288 11.76 -9.23 4.99
N LYS A 289 11.84 -10.21 5.90
CA LYS A 289 10.94 -11.36 5.91
C LYS A 289 9.47 -10.96 6.05
N ILE A 290 9.15 -10.08 6.99
CA ILE A 290 7.77 -9.63 7.22
C ILE A 290 7.23 -8.92 5.98
N LEU A 291 7.99 -7.96 5.43
CA LEU A 291 7.57 -7.18 4.27
C LEU A 291 7.37 -8.07 3.04
N ASN A 292 8.29 -9.00 2.75
CA ASN A 292 8.15 -9.92 1.62
C ASN A 292 6.95 -10.87 1.73
N ASN A 293 6.46 -11.12 2.95
CA ASN A 293 5.28 -11.96 3.20
C ASN A 293 3.99 -11.14 3.44
N SER A 294 4.06 -9.81 3.36
CA SER A 294 2.92 -8.90 3.52
C SER A 294 2.70 -7.98 2.33
N ASP A 295 3.67 -7.86 1.42
CA ASP A 295 3.63 -6.95 0.27
C ASP A 295 2.57 -7.39 -0.75
N PRO A 296 1.56 -6.55 -1.04
CA PRO A 296 0.49 -6.88 -1.98
C PRO A 296 0.94 -6.94 -3.46
N LEU A 297 2.20 -6.57 -3.78
CA LEU A 297 2.80 -6.84 -5.10
C LEU A 297 3.37 -8.25 -5.22
N THR A 298 3.78 -8.85 -4.10
CA THR A 298 4.47 -10.14 -4.10
C THR A 298 3.66 -11.25 -3.46
N VAL A 299 2.62 -10.91 -2.68
CA VAL A 299 1.85 -11.83 -1.85
C VAL A 299 0.35 -11.55 -1.95
N GLY A 300 -0.42 -12.60 -2.26
CA GLY A 300 -1.88 -12.62 -2.21
C GLY A 300 -2.42 -13.75 -1.35
N PRO A 301 -3.74 -13.83 -1.09
CA PRO A 301 -4.34 -14.88 -0.25
C PRO A 301 -4.06 -16.32 -0.70
N ASP A 302 -3.67 -16.51 -1.96
CA ASP A 302 -3.29 -17.77 -2.57
C ASP A 302 -1.88 -18.25 -2.19
N THR A 303 -1.00 -17.35 -1.73
CA THR A 303 0.32 -17.73 -1.19
C THR A 303 0.23 -18.47 0.14
N ARG A 304 -0.95 -18.46 0.80
CA ARG A 304 -1.26 -19.27 1.98
C ARG A 304 -1.24 -20.77 1.69
N ILE A 305 -1.34 -21.17 0.42
CA ILE A 305 -1.27 -22.57 0.05
C ILE A 305 0.17 -23.02 0.17
N SER A 306 0.44 -23.86 1.18
CA SER A 306 1.76 -24.45 1.36
C SER A 306 2.21 -25.17 0.09
N PRO A 307 3.43 -24.90 -0.40
CA PRO A 307 3.90 -25.49 -1.63
C PRO A 307 3.98 -27.01 -1.49
N SER A 308 3.40 -27.72 -2.45
CA SER A 308 3.32 -29.18 -2.48
C SER A 308 4.12 -29.75 -3.66
N GLY A 309 4.50 -31.03 -3.57
CA GLY A 309 5.26 -31.72 -4.61
C GLY A 309 6.59 -31.01 -4.94
N PRO A 310 6.94 -30.83 -6.24
CA PRO A 310 8.20 -30.21 -6.65
C PRO A 310 8.33 -28.73 -6.26
N ASN A 311 7.20 -28.01 -6.11
CA ASN A 311 7.21 -26.61 -5.66
C ASN A 311 7.69 -26.47 -4.20
N LYS A 312 7.57 -27.53 -3.39
CA LYS A 312 8.10 -27.56 -2.02
C LYS A 312 9.62 -27.46 -2.00
N LEU A 313 10.29 -28.12 -2.95
CA LEU A 313 11.75 -28.08 -3.06
C LEU A 313 12.23 -26.70 -3.51
N LEU A 314 11.56 -26.11 -4.51
CA LEU A 314 11.84 -24.74 -4.96
C LEU A 314 11.62 -23.73 -3.83
N ALA A 315 10.52 -23.85 -3.08
CA ALA A 315 10.24 -23.02 -1.92
C ALA A 315 11.32 -23.14 -0.83
N LEU A 316 11.79 -24.35 -0.53
CA LEU A 316 12.87 -24.57 0.44
C LEU A 316 14.19 -23.93 0.00
N VAL A 317 14.48 -23.91 -1.30
CA VAL A 317 15.68 -23.27 -1.86
C VAL A 317 15.56 -21.74 -1.89
N LEU A 318 14.36 -21.21 -2.16
CA LEU A 318 14.11 -19.77 -2.21
C LEU A 318 13.89 -19.14 -0.83
N ARG A 319 13.47 -19.91 0.18
CA ARG A 319 13.18 -19.45 1.55
C ARG A 319 14.33 -18.70 2.22
N PRO A 320 15.61 -19.14 2.17
CA PRO A 320 16.72 -18.42 2.78
C PRO A 320 17.04 -17.09 2.09
N ILE A 321 16.72 -16.97 0.79
CA ILE A 321 17.11 -15.84 -0.06
C ILE A 321 16.01 -14.77 -0.08
N PHE A 322 14.75 -15.19 -0.18
CA PHE A 322 13.61 -14.29 -0.38
C PHE A 322 12.64 -14.28 0.80
N GLY A 323 12.86 -15.11 1.83
CA GLY A 323 11.93 -15.23 2.97
C GLY A 323 10.57 -15.83 2.61
N TRP A 324 10.37 -16.29 1.37
CA TRP A 324 9.14 -16.91 0.91
C TRP A 324 8.87 -18.21 1.69
N TYR A 325 7.60 -18.40 2.07
CA TYR A 325 7.13 -19.61 2.77
C TYR A 325 7.81 -19.87 4.12
N ASP A 326 8.16 -18.82 4.87
CA ASP A 326 8.48 -18.98 6.29
C ASP A 326 7.22 -19.51 7.03
N PRO A 327 7.28 -20.62 7.79
CA PRO A 327 6.12 -21.24 8.43
C PRO A 327 5.28 -20.27 9.24
N GLU A 328 5.90 -19.30 9.91
CA GLU A 328 5.20 -18.28 10.67
C GLU A 328 4.17 -17.51 9.82
N PHE A 329 4.55 -17.12 8.59
CA PHE A 329 3.65 -16.40 7.69
C PHE A 329 2.70 -17.32 6.93
N MET A 330 2.74 -18.62 7.18
CA MET A 330 1.78 -19.60 6.65
C MET A 330 0.71 -19.95 7.68
N GLU A 331 0.91 -19.59 8.95
CA GLU A 331 -0.03 -19.87 10.03
C GLU A 331 -1.30 -19.01 9.91
N ASP A 332 -2.42 -19.60 10.32
CA ASP A 332 -3.70 -18.91 10.36
C ASP A 332 -3.68 -17.70 11.31
N SER A 333 -2.84 -17.72 12.34
CA SER A 333 -2.67 -16.62 13.30
C SER A 333 -2.26 -15.31 12.61
N PHE A 334 -1.29 -15.36 11.70
CA PHE A 334 -0.82 -14.19 10.96
C PHE A 334 -1.91 -13.58 10.06
N TRP A 335 -2.67 -14.44 9.38
CA TRP A 335 -3.62 -14.04 8.34
C TRP A 335 -5.03 -13.75 8.85
N LYS A 336 -5.50 -14.46 9.88
CA LYS A 336 -6.91 -14.46 10.32
C LYS A 336 -7.10 -13.85 11.71
N THR A 337 -6.07 -13.80 12.56
CA THR A 337 -6.24 -13.17 13.88
C THR A 337 -6.38 -11.67 13.71
N VAL A 338 -7.59 -11.19 13.98
CA VAL A 338 -7.90 -9.77 13.99
C VAL A 338 -7.39 -9.18 15.30
N ARG A 339 -6.72 -8.03 15.20
CA ARG A 339 -6.24 -7.24 16.31
C ARG A 339 -7.11 -6.01 16.50
N VAL A 340 -7.52 -5.75 17.72
CA VAL A 340 -8.38 -4.62 18.08
C VAL A 340 -7.55 -3.58 18.82
N PRO A 341 -7.55 -2.30 18.38
CA PRO A 341 -6.86 -1.25 19.11
C PRO A 341 -7.59 -0.93 20.43
N CYS A 342 -6.88 -0.98 21.54
CA CYS A 342 -7.37 -0.55 22.84
C CYS A 342 -7.12 0.96 23.04
N PRO A 343 -8.16 1.78 23.28
CA PRO A 343 -7.97 3.22 23.49
C PRO A 343 -7.24 3.57 24.80
N HIS A 344 -7.24 2.67 25.80
CA HIS A 344 -6.60 2.86 27.09
C HIS A 344 -5.15 2.35 27.12
N CYS A 345 -4.89 1.17 26.54
CA CYS A 345 -3.57 0.54 26.57
C CYS A 345 -2.64 1.03 25.45
N ARG A 346 -3.09 1.94 24.58
CA ARG A 346 -2.22 2.55 23.57
C ARG A 346 -1.09 3.33 24.25
N PRO A 347 0.12 3.34 23.65
CA PRO A 347 1.23 4.16 24.14
C PRO A 347 0.87 5.65 24.10
N GLN A 348 1.49 6.42 25.00
CA GLN A 348 1.30 7.86 25.13
C GLN A 348 2.65 8.54 25.32
N ASN A 349 2.92 9.55 24.49
CA ASN A 349 4.07 10.43 24.56
C ASN A 349 5.41 9.68 24.60
N ARG A 350 5.58 8.64 23.77
CA ARG A 350 6.85 7.91 23.69
C ARG A 350 7.94 8.79 23.10
N PHE A 351 9.08 8.81 23.78
CA PHE A 351 10.30 9.44 23.29
C PHE A 351 11.03 8.54 22.27
N PRO A 352 11.82 9.12 21.33
CA PRO A 352 12.55 8.35 20.33
C PRO A 352 13.43 7.24 20.92
N GLY A 353 14.07 7.49 22.07
CA GLY A 353 14.95 6.53 22.73
C GLY A 353 14.23 5.36 23.41
N HIS A 354 12.91 5.42 23.55
CA HIS A 354 12.10 4.34 24.14
C HIS A 354 11.64 3.31 23.11
N ILE A 355 12.01 3.46 21.83
CA ILE A 355 11.59 2.53 20.79
C ILE A 355 12.32 1.19 20.96
N ASP A 356 11.55 0.13 21.12
CA ASP A 356 12.03 -1.25 21.10
C ASP A 356 11.71 -1.90 19.75
N TRP A 357 12.75 -2.04 18.90
CA TRP A 357 12.59 -2.66 17.57
C TRP A 357 12.28 -4.14 17.63
N ASP A 358 12.73 -4.86 18.67
CA ASP A 358 12.42 -6.28 18.81
C ASP A 358 10.94 -6.46 19.14
N ARG A 359 10.38 -5.64 20.03
CA ARG A 359 8.92 -5.64 20.31
C ARG A 359 8.10 -5.15 19.12
N HIS A 360 8.60 -4.19 18.34
CA HIS A 360 7.93 -3.71 17.13
C HIS A 360 7.87 -4.78 16.04
N LEU A 361 8.95 -5.51 15.80
CA LEU A 361 9.06 -6.54 14.76
C LEU A 361 8.42 -7.88 15.17
N ASN A 362 8.27 -8.11 16.47
CA ASN A 362 7.65 -9.31 17.03
C ASN A 362 6.34 -8.95 17.72
N LEU A 363 5.48 -8.14 17.07
CA LEU A 363 4.10 -7.96 17.53
C LEU A 363 3.51 -9.34 17.80
N ALA A 364 3.12 -9.57 19.05
CA ALA A 364 2.89 -10.91 19.54
C ALA A 364 1.92 -11.68 18.66
N ALA A 365 2.45 -12.61 17.86
CA ALA A 365 1.67 -13.34 16.88
C ALA A 365 0.64 -14.28 17.54
N CYS A 366 0.81 -14.59 18.84
CA CYS A 366 -0.03 -15.51 19.59
C CYS A 366 -0.21 -15.15 21.09
N ASP A 367 0.20 -13.97 21.55
CA ASP A 367 0.04 -13.60 22.97
C ASP A 367 -1.40 -13.09 23.22
N PRO A 368 -2.13 -13.63 24.23
CA PRO A 368 -3.44 -13.13 24.59
C PRO A 368 -3.45 -11.68 25.09
N GLU A 369 -2.30 -11.07 25.39
CA GLU A 369 -2.19 -9.72 25.93
C GLU A 369 -2.21 -8.61 24.85
N VAL A 370 -2.17 -7.36 25.34
CA VAL A 370 -2.04 -6.17 24.52
C VAL A 370 -0.58 -6.00 24.07
N ASP A 371 -0.36 -5.79 22.77
CA ASP A 371 0.95 -5.58 22.19
C ASP A 371 1.53 -4.18 22.44
N TYR A 372 2.76 -4.01 21.93
CA TYR A 372 3.57 -2.81 22.06
C TYR A 372 2.93 -1.51 21.53
N PHE A 373 1.86 -1.59 20.73
CA PHE A 373 1.11 -0.43 20.23
C PHE A 373 -0.33 -0.37 20.74
N GLY A 374 -0.69 -1.22 21.70
CA GLY A 374 -2.01 -1.19 22.30
C GLY A 374 -3.05 -2.05 21.58
N TYR A 375 -2.66 -2.97 20.68
CA TYR A 375 -3.60 -3.88 20.03
C TYR A 375 -3.62 -5.24 20.71
N PHE A 376 -4.79 -5.86 20.81
CA PHE A 376 -4.94 -7.22 21.36
C PHE A 376 -5.67 -8.13 20.37
N PRO A 377 -5.38 -9.44 20.34
CA PRO A 377 -6.05 -10.36 19.44
C PRO A 377 -7.50 -10.63 19.87
N THR A 378 -8.38 -10.85 18.90
CA THR A 378 -9.76 -11.29 19.14
C THR A 378 -10.18 -12.38 18.15
N SER A 379 -11.05 -13.28 18.59
CA SER A 379 -11.64 -14.31 17.71
C SER A 379 -12.79 -13.75 16.87
N SER A 380 -13.06 -14.39 15.73
CA SER A 380 -14.20 -14.06 14.85
C SER A 380 -15.55 -14.16 15.57
N GLU A 381 -15.71 -15.09 16.51
CA GLU A 381 -16.91 -15.22 17.33
C GLU A 381 -17.14 -14.00 18.21
N ARG A 382 -16.09 -13.49 18.86
CA ARG A 382 -16.17 -12.28 19.68
C ARG A 382 -16.44 -11.04 18.83
N LEU A 383 -15.84 -10.96 17.63
CA LEU A 383 -16.15 -9.91 16.66
C LEU A 383 -17.62 -9.92 16.23
N ALA A 384 -18.20 -11.11 16.00
CA ALA A 384 -19.60 -11.27 15.61
C ALA A 384 -20.56 -10.70 16.68
N ASN A 385 -20.18 -10.79 17.97
CA ASN A 385 -20.93 -10.22 19.09
C ASN A 385 -20.78 -8.70 19.23
N LYS A 386 -19.95 -8.04 18.41
CA LYS A 386 -19.69 -6.58 18.36
C LYS A 386 -19.21 -5.95 19.67
N VAL A 387 -18.95 -6.72 20.72
CA VAL A 387 -18.40 -6.21 21.97
C VAL A 387 -17.25 -7.12 22.35
N VAL A 388 -16.08 -6.50 22.49
CA VAL A 388 -14.85 -7.18 22.89
C VAL A 388 -14.31 -6.52 24.14
N GLU A 389 -13.65 -7.29 25.00
CA GLU A 389 -13.04 -6.79 26.23
C GLU A 389 -11.52 -6.83 26.09
N CYS A 390 -10.86 -5.72 26.42
CA CYS A 390 -9.41 -5.69 26.45
C CYS A 390 -8.88 -6.58 27.59
N PRO A 391 -7.98 -7.54 27.31
CA PRO A 391 -7.50 -8.50 28.30
C PRO A 391 -6.65 -7.86 29.41
N THR A 392 -6.08 -6.67 29.16
CA THR A 392 -5.20 -5.98 30.12
C THR A 392 -5.94 -4.97 30.99
N CYS A 393 -6.80 -4.12 30.41
CA CYS A 393 -7.50 -3.06 31.16
C CYS A 393 -8.99 -3.33 31.39
N HIS A 394 -9.51 -4.47 30.92
CA HIS A 394 -10.93 -4.87 31.03
C HIS A 394 -11.92 -3.87 30.41
N ASN A 395 -11.44 -2.91 29.62
CA ASN A 395 -12.29 -1.96 28.94
C ASN A 395 -13.12 -2.68 27.86
N ARG A 396 -14.44 -2.54 27.93
CA ARG A 396 -15.37 -3.10 26.96
C ARG A 396 -15.48 -2.15 25.76
N ILE A 397 -15.10 -2.64 24.59
CA ILE A 397 -15.06 -1.90 23.34
C ILE A 397 -16.21 -2.39 22.46
N ARG A 398 -17.08 -1.46 22.07
CA ARG A 398 -18.14 -1.72 21.10
C ARG A 398 -17.61 -1.49 19.68
N LEU A 399 -17.69 -2.53 18.85
CA LEU A 399 -17.26 -2.54 17.47
C LEU A 399 -18.42 -2.09 16.58
N GLU A 400 -18.24 -0.97 15.90
CA GLU A 400 -19.22 -0.42 14.97
C GLU A 400 -18.52 -0.07 13.66
N ASN A 401 -19.03 -0.60 12.55
CA ASN A 401 -18.56 -0.16 11.24
C ASN A 401 -19.23 1.17 10.88
N LYS A 402 -18.60 2.28 11.26
CA LYS A 402 -19.09 3.64 10.99
C LYS A 402 -18.59 4.21 9.66
N ARG A 403 -17.75 3.47 8.95
CA ARG A 403 -17.11 3.90 7.71
C ARG A 403 -17.45 2.87 6.63
N PRO A 404 -17.44 3.24 5.34
CA PRO A 404 -17.64 2.24 4.29
C PRO A 404 -16.59 1.14 4.46
N PRO A 405 -16.95 -0.14 4.32
CA PRO A 405 -15.96 -1.20 4.32
C PRO A 405 -14.96 -0.91 3.20
N ARG A 406 -13.66 -0.93 3.53
CA ARG A 406 -12.65 -1.04 2.48
C ARG A 406 -12.79 -2.42 1.90
N THR A 407 -12.98 -2.49 0.60
CA THR A 407 -13.17 -3.74 -0.12
C THR A 407 -11.97 -4.65 0.19
N LEU A 408 -12.29 -5.83 0.73
CA LEU A 408 -11.35 -6.91 1.07
C LEU A 408 -11.43 -7.99 0.01
#